data_AF-A0A8J7SW56-F1
#
_entry.id   AF-A0A8J7SW56-F1
#
_cell.length_a   1.000
_cell.length_b   1.000
_cell.length_c   1.000
_cell.angle_alpha   90.00
_cell.angle_beta   90.00
_cell.angle_gamma   90.00
#
_symmetry.space_group_name_H-M   'P 1'
#
loop_
_entity.id
_entity.type
_entity.pdbx_description
1 polymer ?
#
loop_
_entity_poly.entity_id
_entity_poly.type
_entity_poly.pdbx_seq_one_letter_code
_entity_poly.pdbx_strand_id
1 'polypeptide(L)'
;MEIIIGREEGARRLHCMVDGREFNIGPAGMVPLSVSRKHCRITINGGHINIENLNLQNETYVDGNQVFSKALTVSSRVQLGKDRFLLPLRQILQLVNGVSAPMGGQPAKEVSTFSLRPLKAVWSEYERQVLDIQNKVSQKANQQRLQGILSLLGVCVGLIPGINVAVRVVIVLGALLLAVYFFCRGKNEDSVAQQIHDLNEEYAKKYKCPNPQCGKPFGNIPYRNIEYYKQCISCGCKYTH
;
A
#
# COMPACT_ATOMS: atom_id res chain seq x y z
N MET A 1 2.68 -11.74 29.31
CA MET A 1 3.59 -12.43 28.38
C MET A 1 4.17 -11.39 27.44
N GLU A 2 5.50 -11.42 27.24
CA GLU A 2 6.20 -10.45 26.40
C GLU A 2 6.87 -11.16 25.21
N ILE A 3 6.69 -10.58 24.02
CA ILE A 3 7.26 -11.06 22.75
C ILE A 3 8.08 -9.91 22.16
N ILE A 4 9.40 -10.06 22.10
CA ILE A 4 10.28 -9.11 21.40
C ILE A 4 10.47 -9.61 19.97
N ILE A 5 10.22 -8.73 19.01
CA ILE A 5 10.25 -9.04 17.57
C ILE A 5 11.30 -8.16 16.91
N GLY A 6 12.10 -8.76 16.04
CA GLY A 6 13.02 -8.03 15.19
C GLY A 6 13.65 -8.93 14.13
N ARG A 7 14.84 -8.54 13.69
CA ARG A 7 15.59 -9.22 12.66
C ARG A 7 16.76 -10.02 13.23
N GLU A 8 16.93 -11.25 12.77
CA GLU A 8 18.08 -12.09 13.10
C GLU A 8 19.39 -11.51 12.54
N GLU A 9 20.47 -11.67 13.29
CA GLU A 9 21.83 -11.32 12.85
C GLU A 9 22.36 -12.34 11.84
N GLY A 10 22.96 -11.86 10.75
CA GLY A 10 23.44 -12.72 9.66
C GLY A 10 22.33 -13.15 8.69
N ALA A 11 21.55 -14.17 9.05
CA ALA A 11 20.58 -14.79 8.14
C ALA A 11 19.34 -13.94 7.87
N ARG A 12 19.13 -12.81 8.56
CA ARG A 12 18.04 -11.85 8.31
C ARG A 12 16.64 -12.49 8.31
N ARG A 13 16.40 -13.50 9.14
CA ARG A 13 15.05 -14.05 9.38
C ARG A 13 14.30 -13.20 10.41
N LEU A 14 13.01 -13.45 10.56
CA LEU A 14 12.22 -12.82 11.61
C LEU A 14 12.57 -13.49 12.93
N HIS A 15 13.17 -12.74 13.83
CA HIS A 15 13.59 -13.21 15.13
C HIS A 15 12.54 -12.83 16.17
N CYS A 16 12.07 -13.81 16.94
CA CYS A 16 11.10 -13.62 18.00
C CYS A 16 11.65 -14.21 19.30
N MET A 17 11.61 -13.43 20.38
CA MET A 17 12.05 -13.84 21.71
C MET A 17 10.86 -13.72 22.67
N VAL A 18 10.53 -14.81 23.36
CA VAL A 18 9.34 -14.92 24.21
C VAL A 18 9.75 -15.54 25.53
N ASP A 19 9.68 -14.77 26.61
CA ASP A 19 9.99 -15.24 27.97
C ASP A 19 11.28 -16.11 28.05
N GLY A 20 12.32 -15.71 27.30
CA GLY A 20 13.62 -16.39 27.23
C GLY A 20 13.77 -17.50 26.15
N ARG A 21 12.71 -17.84 25.43
CA ARG A 21 12.75 -18.74 24.26
C ARG A 21 12.88 -17.95 22.97
N GLU A 22 13.89 -18.28 22.17
CA GLU A 22 14.12 -17.66 20.87
C GLU A 22 13.73 -18.60 19.74
N PHE A 23 13.04 -18.07 18.73
CA PHE A 23 12.77 -18.79 17.50
C PHE A 23 12.80 -17.85 16.30
N ASN A 24 13.14 -18.42 15.14
CA ASN A 24 13.22 -17.69 13.89
C ASN A 24 12.11 -18.15 12.94
N ILE A 25 11.43 -17.20 12.30
CA ILE A 25 10.37 -17.45 11.33
C ILE A 25 10.87 -17.04 9.93
N GLY A 26 10.65 -17.94 8.97
CA GLY A 26 10.88 -17.69 7.56
C GLY A 26 12.28 -18.06 7.04
N PRO A 27 12.49 -18.00 5.72
CA PRO A 27 13.76 -18.28 5.07
C PRO A 27 14.77 -17.15 5.27
N ALA A 28 16.06 -17.46 5.08
CA ALA A 28 17.12 -16.47 5.14
C ALA A 28 16.88 -15.31 4.16
N GLY A 29 17.24 -14.12 4.61
CA GLY A 29 17.01 -12.86 3.93
C GLY A 29 15.71 -12.19 4.36
N MET A 30 14.69 -12.95 4.81
CA MET A 30 13.25 -12.57 4.76
C MET A 30 12.96 -11.14 5.23
N VAL A 31 13.66 -10.69 6.25
CA VAL A 31 13.43 -9.41 6.90
C VAL A 31 14.42 -8.37 6.35
N PRO A 32 13.92 -7.21 5.89
CA PRO A 32 14.78 -6.16 5.34
C PRO A 32 15.63 -5.50 6.41
N LEU A 33 16.70 -4.83 5.99
CA LEU A 33 17.63 -4.13 6.89
C LEU A 33 16.97 -2.95 7.60
N SER A 34 15.86 -2.42 7.07
CA SER A 34 15.04 -1.38 7.72
C SER A 34 14.40 -1.85 9.03
N VAL A 35 14.34 -3.16 9.28
CA VAL A 35 13.89 -3.74 10.54
C VAL A 35 15.10 -3.99 11.43
N SER A 36 15.08 -3.42 12.62
CA SER A 36 16.14 -3.55 13.62
C SER A 36 16.12 -4.93 14.28
N ARG A 37 17.21 -5.28 14.96
CA ARG A 37 17.36 -6.56 15.68
C ARG A 37 16.35 -6.72 16.82
N LYS A 38 16.03 -5.61 17.50
CA LYS A 38 14.93 -5.48 18.45
C LYS A 38 14.07 -4.32 17.96
N HIS A 39 12.96 -4.62 17.30
CA HIS A 39 12.17 -3.62 16.57
C HIS A 39 10.96 -3.17 17.36
N CYS A 40 10.11 -4.13 17.72
CA CYS A 40 8.92 -3.90 18.49
C CYS A 40 8.74 -4.99 19.54
N ARG A 41 7.91 -4.68 20.52
CA ARG A 41 7.49 -5.57 21.59
C ARG A 41 5.98 -5.75 21.47
N ILE A 42 5.52 -6.98 21.66
CA ILE A 42 4.11 -7.29 21.83
C ILE A 42 3.91 -7.80 23.25
N THR A 43 2.96 -7.19 23.97
CA THR A 43 2.58 -7.60 25.32
C THR A 43 1.17 -8.17 25.29
N ILE A 44 1.00 -9.36 25.87
CA ILE A 44 -0.29 -10.04 25.98
C ILE A 44 -0.65 -10.12 27.46
N ASN A 45 -1.72 -9.41 27.84
CA ASN A 45 -2.26 -9.35 29.19
C ASN A 45 -3.76 -9.65 29.17
N GLY A 46 -4.19 -10.79 29.71
CA GLY A 46 -5.62 -11.11 29.88
C GLY A 46 -6.45 -11.08 28.60
N GLY A 47 -5.85 -11.37 27.43
CA GLY A 47 -6.50 -11.31 26.12
C GLY A 47 -6.33 -9.98 25.38
N HIS A 48 -5.83 -8.93 26.03
CA HIS A 48 -5.46 -7.69 25.37
C HIS A 48 -4.04 -7.80 24.81
N ILE A 49 -3.92 -7.58 23.50
CA ILE A 49 -2.65 -7.58 22.78
C ILE A 49 -2.28 -6.12 22.53
N ASN A 50 -1.10 -5.69 22.99
CA ASN A 50 -0.59 -4.35 22.72
C ASN A 50 0.74 -4.46 21.97
N ILE A 51 0.97 -3.60 20.99
CA ILE A 51 2.30 -3.44 20.37
C ILE A 51 2.93 -2.15 20.83
N GLU A 52 4.25 -2.19 21.03
CA GLU A 52 5.09 -1.06 21.40
C GLU A 52 6.33 -1.05 20.50
N ASN A 53 6.67 0.11 19.95
CA ASN A 53 7.88 0.32 19.19
C ASN A 53 9.05 0.56 20.16
N LEU A 54 10.13 -0.21 20.03
CA LEU A 54 11.23 -0.18 21.01
C LEU A 54 12.27 0.92 20.76
N ASN A 55 12.27 1.56 19.59
CA ASN A 55 13.22 2.63 19.26
C ASN A 55 12.55 3.71 18.41
N LEU A 56 12.80 4.97 18.73
CA LEU A 56 12.28 6.12 17.97
C LEU A 56 12.74 6.15 16.51
N GLN A 57 13.89 5.54 16.18
CA GLN A 57 14.37 5.41 14.81
C GLN A 57 13.66 4.31 14.01
N ASN A 58 12.95 3.40 14.69
CA ASN A 58 12.15 2.38 14.04
C ASN A 58 10.81 2.95 13.62
N GLU A 59 10.32 2.50 12.47
CA GLU A 59 9.00 2.83 11.98
C GLU A 59 8.09 1.60 12.10
N THR A 60 7.11 1.63 13.00
CA THR A 60 6.11 0.57 13.15
C THR A 60 4.74 1.11 12.75
N TYR A 61 4.05 0.40 11.86
CA TYR A 61 2.71 0.77 11.40
C TYR A 61 1.70 -0.30 11.77
N VAL A 62 0.51 0.14 12.18
CA VAL A 62 -0.64 -0.72 12.47
C VAL A 62 -1.84 -0.19 11.69
N ASP A 63 -2.34 -1.03 10.77
CA ASP A 63 -3.44 -0.69 9.86
C ASP A 63 -3.15 0.60 9.06
N GLY A 64 -1.89 0.75 8.63
CA GLY A 64 -1.41 1.88 7.81
C GLY A 64 -0.93 3.10 8.60
N ASN A 65 -1.26 3.22 9.88
CA ASN A 65 -0.88 4.35 10.72
C ASN A 65 0.39 4.06 11.51
N GLN A 66 1.33 5.01 11.55
CA GLN A 66 2.55 4.89 12.37
C GLN A 66 2.18 4.99 13.84
N VAL A 67 2.72 4.11 14.67
CA VAL A 67 2.40 4.03 16.09
C VAL A 67 3.65 3.89 16.94
N PHE A 68 3.62 4.50 18.11
CA PHE A 68 4.57 4.21 19.18
C PHE A 68 4.05 3.08 20.07
N SER A 69 2.78 3.14 20.47
CA SER A 69 2.07 2.03 21.09
C SER A 69 0.61 2.00 20.64
N LYS A 70 0.05 0.82 20.41
CA LYS A 70 -1.36 0.65 20.01
C LYS A 70 -1.89 -0.75 20.34
N ALA A 71 -3.12 -0.81 20.81
CA ALA A 71 -3.84 -2.06 20.98
C ALA A 71 -4.03 -2.78 19.63
N LEU A 72 -3.71 -4.06 19.59
CA LEU A 72 -3.84 -4.92 18.42
C LEU A 72 -5.06 -5.83 18.53
N THR A 73 -5.64 -6.12 17.37
CA THR A 73 -6.56 -7.24 17.19
C THR A 73 -5.88 -8.35 16.39
N VAL A 74 -6.40 -9.58 16.42
CA VAL A 74 -5.87 -10.72 15.62
C VAL A 74 -5.99 -10.49 14.10
N SER A 75 -6.81 -9.51 13.70
CA SER A 75 -6.97 -9.03 12.32
C SER A 75 -6.08 -7.83 11.96
N SER A 76 -5.45 -7.18 12.94
CA SER A 76 -4.64 -5.98 12.69
C SER A 76 -3.44 -6.28 11.82
N ARG A 77 -3.15 -5.38 10.88
CA ARG A 77 -2.04 -5.46 9.94
C ARG A 77 -0.85 -4.69 10.49
N VAL A 78 0.16 -5.40 10.93
CA VAL A 78 1.38 -4.81 11.49
C VAL A 78 2.47 -4.80 10.41
N GLN A 79 3.08 -3.63 10.17
CA GLN A 79 4.20 -3.46 9.25
C GLN A 79 5.40 -2.84 9.95
N LEU A 80 6.60 -3.30 9.62
CA LEU A 80 7.85 -2.90 10.29
C LEU A 80 8.84 -2.29 9.30
N GLY A 81 9.52 -1.23 9.76
CA GLY A 81 10.53 -0.48 9.02
C GLY A 81 9.99 0.29 7.80
N LYS A 82 10.90 1.05 7.17
CA LYS A 82 10.65 1.84 5.96
C LYS A 82 10.10 1.02 4.80
N ASP A 83 10.57 -0.23 4.67
CA ASP A 83 10.15 -1.15 3.62
C ASP A 83 8.75 -1.76 3.87
N ARG A 84 8.07 -1.36 4.95
CA ARG A 84 6.73 -1.82 5.35
C ARG A 84 6.62 -3.35 5.38
N PHE A 85 7.61 -4.01 5.97
CA PHE A 85 7.65 -5.46 6.08
C PHE A 85 6.43 -5.97 6.86
N LEU A 86 5.61 -6.82 6.24
CA LEU A 86 4.37 -7.30 6.85
C LEU A 86 4.67 -8.41 7.86
N LEU A 87 4.28 -8.19 9.11
CA LEU A 87 4.50 -9.14 10.19
C LEU A 87 3.43 -10.26 10.15
N PRO A 88 3.81 -11.55 10.16
CA PRO A 88 2.88 -12.67 10.25
C PRO A 88 2.35 -12.86 11.68
N LEU A 89 1.60 -11.87 12.18
CA LEU A 89 1.13 -11.79 13.57
C LEU A 89 0.42 -13.08 14.04
N ARG A 90 -0.45 -13.66 13.20
CA ARG A 90 -1.17 -14.89 13.54
C ARG A 90 -0.24 -16.08 13.79
N GLN A 91 0.77 -16.25 12.95
CA GLN A 91 1.73 -17.35 13.08
C GLN A 91 2.54 -17.20 14.36
N ILE A 92 2.95 -15.97 14.69
CA ILE A 92 3.68 -15.67 15.93
C ILE A 92 2.80 -16.01 17.13
N LEU A 93 1.57 -15.49 17.19
CA LEU A 93 0.66 -15.76 18.31
C LEU A 93 0.32 -17.26 18.48
N GLN A 94 0.23 -18.01 17.38
CA GLN A 94 0.02 -19.47 17.42
C GLN A 94 1.24 -20.22 18.00
N LEU A 95 2.45 -19.87 17.57
CA LEU A 95 3.69 -20.46 18.07
C LEU A 95 3.90 -20.16 19.56
N VAL A 96 3.49 -18.97 20.00
CA VAL A 96 3.64 -18.52 21.39
C VAL A 96 2.62 -19.17 22.34
N ASN A 97 1.36 -19.31 21.93
CA ASN A 97 0.32 -19.84 22.81
C ASN A 97 0.37 -21.37 23.01
N GLY A 98 1.43 -22.05 22.55
CA GLY A 98 1.61 -23.49 22.79
C GLY A 98 0.52 -24.37 22.18
N VAL A 99 -0.36 -23.82 21.34
CA VAL A 99 -1.22 -24.61 20.46
C VAL A 99 -0.30 -25.12 19.37
N SER A 100 0.39 -26.21 19.68
CA SER A 100 0.57 -27.27 18.72
C SER A 100 -0.82 -27.54 18.13
N ALA A 101 -1.15 -26.85 17.03
CA ALA A 101 -1.93 -27.50 16.01
C ALA A 101 -1.24 -28.86 15.84
N PRO A 102 -1.96 -29.98 16.00
CA PRO A 102 -1.33 -31.24 15.78
C PRO A 102 -0.66 -31.11 14.41
N MET A 103 0.64 -31.36 14.37
CA MET A 103 1.19 -32.09 13.23
C MET A 103 0.49 -33.45 13.26
N GLY A 104 -0.81 -33.44 12.96
CA GLY A 104 -1.53 -34.60 12.51
C GLY A 104 -0.83 -34.91 11.20
N GLY A 105 -0.11 -36.01 11.21
CA GLY A 105 0.31 -36.66 9.98
C GLY A 105 -0.93 -36.89 9.13
N GLN A 106 -1.22 -35.93 8.27
CA GLN A 106 -1.79 -36.22 6.98
C GLN A 106 -0.59 -36.44 6.06
N PRO A 107 -0.58 -37.52 5.27
CA PRO A 107 0.54 -37.83 4.38
C PRO A 107 0.81 -36.61 3.51
N ALA A 108 2.09 -36.32 3.31
CA ALA A 108 2.60 -35.18 2.55
C ALA A 108 1.72 -34.88 1.32
N LYS A 109 0.81 -33.91 1.46
CA LYS A 109 0.10 -33.34 0.32
C LYS A 109 1.15 -32.48 -0.36
N GLU A 110 1.68 -32.98 -1.48
CA GLU A 110 2.66 -32.29 -2.33
C GLU A 110 2.38 -30.79 -2.33
N VAL A 111 3.37 -30.01 -1.87
CA VAL A 111 3.25 -28.56 -1.81
C VAL A 111 3.14 -28.06 -3.24
N SER A 112 1.89 -27.89 -3.70
CA SER A 112 1.57 -27.45 -5.04
C SER A 112 2.24 -26.10 -5.27
N THR A 113 3.05 -26.09 -6.31
CA THR A 113 3.93 -24.98 -6.64
C THR A 113 3.27 -24.20 -7.77
N PHE A 114 3.01 -22.91 -7.54
CA PHE A 114 2.24 -22.07 -8.46
C PHE A 114 3.08 -20.92 -9.01
N SER A 115 2.95 -20.64 -10.32
CA SER A 115 3.75 -19.62 -10.97
C SER A 115 3.22 -18.21 -10.68
N LEU A 116 4.14 -17.29 -10.35
CA LEU A 116 3.84 -15.87 -10.15
C LEU A 116 3.95 -15.03 -11.44
N ARG A 117 4.46 -15.59 -12.55
CA ARG A 117 4.63 -14.87 -13.83
C ARG A 117 3.41 -14.06 -14.26
N PRO A 118 2.17 -14.61 -14.23
CA PRO A 118 1.01 -13.86 -14.67
C PRO A 118 0.72 -12.63 -13.80
N LEU A 119 1.06 -12.69 -12.50
CA LEU A 119 0.79 -11.62 -11.55
C LEU A 119 1.72 -10.41 -11.73
N LYS A 120 2.92 -10.62 -12.30
CA LYS A 120 3.83 -9.52 -12.63
C LYS A 120 3.20 -8.57 -13.65
N ALA A 121 2.55 -9.13 -14.67
CA ALA A 121 1.85 -8.36 -15.69
C ALA A 121 0.70 -7.56 -15.06
N VAL A 122 -0.10 -8.21 -14.21
CA VAL A 122 -1.23 -7.57 -13.49
C VAL A 122 -0.76 -6.40 -12.62
N TRP A 123 0.35 -6.55 -11.88
CA TRP A 123 0.91 -5.46 -11.08
C TRP A 123 1.42 -4.30 -11.95
N SER A 124 2.18 -4.60 -13.00
CA SER A 124 2.72 -3.56 -13.88
C SER A 124 1.64 -2.78 -14.62
N GLU A 125 0.53 -3.43 -14.96
CA GLU A 125 -0.64 -2.81 -15.56
C GLU A 125 -1.30 -1.85 -14.57
N TYR A 126 -1.51 -2.31 -13.34
CA TYR A 126 -2.07 -1.47 -12.27
C TYR A 126 -1.21 -0.23 -11.98
N GLU A 127 0.10 -0.38 -11.83
CA GLU A 127 1.01 0.76 -11.61
C GLU A 127 0.95 1.77 -12.75
N ARG A 128 0.88 1.28 -14.00
CA ARG A 128 0.77 2.15 -15.17
C ARG A 128 -0.54 2.95 -15.16
N GLN A 129 -1.65 2.31 -14.83
CA GLN A 129 -2.96 2.95 -14.80
C GLN A 129 -3.06 3.99 -13.66
N VAL A 130 -2.51 3.69 -12.49
CA VAL A 130 -2.45 4.66 -11.38
C VAL A 130 -1.63 5.90 -11.78
N LEU A 131 -0.47 5.70 -12.41
CA LEU A 131 0.37 6.81 -12.89
C LEU A 131 -0.32 7.62 -13.99
N ASP A 132 -1.02 6.97 -14.92
CA ASP A 132 -1.77 7.65 -15.98
C ASP A 132 -2.90 8.52 -15.40
N ILE A 133 -3.66 8.01 -14.42
CA ILE A 133 -4.69 8.79 -13.72
C ILE A 133 -4.06 10.03 -13.06
N GLN A 134 -2.94 9.86 -12.32
CA GLN A 134 -2.27 10.99 -11.67
C GLN A 134 -1.71 12.01 -12.67
N ASN A 135 -1.15 11.55 -13.79
CA ASN A 135 -0.64 12.42 -14.84
C ASN A 135 -1.76 13.19 -15.55
N LYS A 136 -2.93 12.57 -15.77
CA LYS A 136 -4.10 13.28 -16.31
C LYS A 136 -4.58 14.37 -15.36
N VAL A 137 -4.52 14.14 -14.05
CA VAL A 137 -4.85 15.15 -13.04
C VAL A 137 -3.86 16.31 -13.09
N SER A 138 -2.55 16.04 -13.16
CA SER A 138 -1.54 17.10 -13.24
C SER A 138 -1.65 17.91 -14.53
N GLN A 139 -1.91 17.25 -15.66
CA GLN A 139 -2.16 17.92 -16.94
C GLN A 139 -3.40 18.81 -16.91
N LYS A 140 -4.53 18.33 -16.36
CA LYS A 140 -5.77 19.11 -16.22
C LYS A 140 -5.59 20.29 -15.26
N ALA A 141 -4.87 20.10 -14.15
CA ALA A 141 -4.52 21.19 -13.26
C ALA A 141 -3.69 22.26 -13.99
N ASN A 142 -2.77 21.85 -14.89
CA ASN A 142 -2.01 22.78 -15.71
C ASN A 142 -2.89 23.51 -16.76
N GLN A 143 -3.85 22.82 -17.37
CA GLN A 143 -4.83 23.44 -18.28
C GLN A 143 -5.70 24.48 -17.56
N GLN A 144 -6.16 24.18 -16.34
CA GLN A 144 -6.90 25.14 -15.51
C GLN A 144 -6.06 26.36 -15.13
N ARG A 145 -4.76 26.19 -14.85
CA ARG A 145 -3.83 27.31 -14.63
C ARG A 145 -3.71 28.20 -15.87
N LEU A 146 -3.65 27.62 -17.07
CA LEU A 146 -3.62 28.36 -18.33
C LEU A 146 -4.88 29.20 -18.54
N GLN A 147 -6.06 28.66 -18.22
CA GLN A 147 -7.33 29.42 -18.23
C GLN A 147 -7.25 30.66 -17.33
N GLY A 148 -6.70 30.51 -16.11
CA GLY A 148 -6.51 31.63 -15.18
C GLY A 148 -5.62 32.73 -15.77
N ILE A 149 -4.50 32.33 -16.40
CA ILE A 149 -3.56 33.27 -17.05
C ILE A 149 -4.24 34.00 -18.22
N LEU A 150 -4.94 33.30 -19.10
CA LEU A 150 -5.64 33.89 -20.25
C LEU A 150 -6.74 34.87 -19.82
N SER A 151 -7.49 34.52 -18.76
CA SER A 151 -8.54 35.37 -18.22
C SER A 151 -7.97 36.66 -17.62
N LEU A 152 -6.86 36.55 -16.87
CA LEU A 152 -6.15 37.70 -16.31
C LEU A 152 -5.62 38.63 -17.42
N LEU A 153 -5.07 38.05 -18.49
CA LEU A 153 -4.53 38.80 -19.62
C LEU A 153 -5.63 39.57 -20.37
N GLY A 154 -6.82 38.97 -20.52
CA GLY A 154 -8.00 39.66 -21.08
C GLY A 154 -8.44 40.87 -20.25
N VAL A 155 -8.39 40.78 -18.92
CA VAL A 155 -8.69 41.91 -18.01
C VAL A 155 -7.64 43.02 -18.14
N CYS A 156 -6.35 42.66 -18.17
CA CYS A 156 -5.26 43.64 -18.32
C CYS A 156 -5.36 44.44 -19.61
N VAL A 157 -5.64 43.78 -20.75
CA VAL A 157 -5.86 44.47 -22.04
C VAL A 157 -7.10 45.38 -21.97
N GLY A 158 -8.13 44.94 -21.24
CA GLY A 158 -9.34 45.71 -20.98
C GLY A 158 -9.14 46.97 -20.12
N LEU A 159 -7.98 47.17 -19.47
CA LEU A 159 -7.71 48.35 -18.63
C LEU A 159 -6.86 49.43 -19.31
N ILE A 160 -6.26 49.13 -20.47
CA ILE A 160 -5.40 50.07 -21.21
C ILE A 160 -6.24 51.26 -21.72
N PRO A 161 -5.94 52.50 -21.30
CA PRO A 161 -6.59 53.70 -21.84
C PRO A 161 -6.08 53.99 -23.27
N GLY A 162 -6.98 54.43 -24.16
CA GLY A 162 -6.65 54.76 -25.55
C GLY A 162 -7.12 53.73 -26.60
N ILE A 163 -7.62 52.57 -26.18
CA ILE A 163 -8.25 51.58 -27.07
C ILE A 163 -9.72 51.97 -27.32
N ASN A 164 -10.18 51.82 -28.56
CA ASN A 164 -11.58 52.08 -28.92
C ASN A 164 -12.53 51.18 -28.09
N VAL A 165 -13.58 51.80 -27.54
CA VAL A 165 -14.56 51.13 -26.66
C VAL A 165 -15.16 49.90 -27.32
N ALA A 166 -15.47 49.94 -28.62
CA ALA A 166 -16.03 48.81 -29.35
C ALA A 166 -15.08 47.59 -29.34
N VAL A 167 -13.78 47.82 -29.56
CA VAL A 167 -12.75 46.77 -29.54
C VAL A 167 -12.60 46.19 -28.14
N ARG A 168 -12.63 47.05 -27.10
CA ARG A 168 -12.56 46.62 -25.70
C ARG A 168 -13.73 45.69 -25.33
N VAL A 169 -14.95 46.01 -25.73
CA VAL A 169 -16.15 45.19 -25.46
C VAL A 169 -16.04 43.82 -26.11
N VAL A 170 -15.56 43.75 -27.37
CA VAL A 170 -15.38 42.48 -28.09
C VAL A 170 -14.36 41.57 -27.40
N ILE A 171 -13.23 42.12 -26.92
CA ILE A 171 -12.19 41.36 -26.21
C ILE A 171 -12.73 40.77 -24.90
N VAL A 172 -13.46 41.57 -24.11
CA VAL A 172 -14.04 41.13 -22.84
C VAL A 172 -15.09 40.04 -23.07
N LEU A 173 -15.99 40.22 -24.03
CA LEU A 173 -16.99 39.19 -24.40
C LEU A 173 -16.32 37.89 -24.87
N GLY A 174 -15.27 37.99 -25.69
CA GLY A 174 -14.50 36.83 -26.15
C GLY A 174 -13.88 36.04 -24.99
N ALA A 175 -13.27 36.75 -24.03
CA ALA A 175 -12.69 36.13 -22.84
C ALA A 175 -13.76 35.44 -21.96
N LEU A 176 -14.93 36.08 -21.81
CA LEU A 176 -16.04 35.57 -21.00
C LEU A 176 -16.64 34.29 -21.62
N LEU A 177 -16.83 34.26 -22.95
CA LEU A 177 -17.28 33.07 -23.67
C LEU A 177 -16.28 31.90 -23.56
N LEU A 178 -14.98 32.18 -23.65
CA LEU A 178 -13.92 31.20 -23.45
C LEU A 178 -13.95 30.60 -22.04
N ALA A 179 -14.16 31.46 -21.02
CA ALA A 179 -14.28 31.01 -19.63
C ALA A 179 -15.50 30.12 -19.40
N VAL A 180 -16.66 30.48 -19.97
CA VAL A 180 -17.90 29.67 -19.90
C VAL A 180 -17.71 28.32 -20.59
N TYR A 181 -17.08 28.31 -21.78
CA TYR A 181 -16.79 27.07 -22.51
C TYR A 181 -15.94 26.09 -21.69
N PHE A 182 -14.84 26.56 -21.09
CA PHE A 182 -14.00 25.72 -20.24
C PHE A 182 -14.70 25.24 -18.96
N PHE A 183 -15.53 26.10 -18.35
CA PHE A 183 -16.29 25.74 -17.15
C PHE A 183 -17.32 24.62 -17.42
N CYS A 184 -18.07 24.72 -18.52
CA CYS A 184 -19.01 23.67 -18.92
C CYS A 184 -18.32 22.34 -19.23
N ARG A 185 -17.12 22.39 -19.84
CA ARG A 185 -16.36 21.18 -20.19
C ARG A 185 -15.80 20.43 -18.97
N GLY A 186 -15.54 21.11 -17.85
CA GLY A 186 -14.95 20.52 -16.65
C GLY A 186 -15.90 19.71 -15.75
N LYS A 187 -17.21 19.72 -15.99
CA LYS A 187 -18.22 19.18 -15.04
C LYS A 187 -18.48 17.68 -15.11
N ASN A 188 -18.07 16.99 -16.17
CA ASN A 188 -18.56 15.63 -16.49
C ASN A 188 -17.59 14.49 -16.16
N GLU A 189 -16.55 14.74 -15.36
CA GLU A 189 -15.54 13.72 -15.06
C GLU A 189 -15.69 13.16 -13.66
N ASP A 190 -15.68 11.83 -13.56
CA ASP A 190 -15.66 11.12 -12.27
C ASP A 190 -14.49 11.58 -11.42
N SER A 191 -14.71 11.65 -10.11
CA SER A 191 -13.65 12.03 -9.19
C SER A 191 -12.47 11.07 -9.29
N VAL A 192 -11.26 11.61 -9.23
CA VAL A 192 -10.00 10.84 -9.26
C VAL A 192 -10.00 9.75 -8.19
N ALA A 193 -10.54 10.07 -7.01
CA ALA A 193 -10.67 9.14 -5.91
C ALA A 193 -11.54 7.93 -6.27
N GLN A 194 -12.63 8.15 -7.00
CA GLN A 194 -13.51 7.08 -7.46
C GLN A 194 -12.84 6.23 -8.53
N GLN A 195 -12.15 6.84 -9.50
CA GLN A 195 -11.40 6.08 -10.52
C GLN A 195 -10.32 5.17 -9.89
N ILE A 196 -9.60 5.67 -8.88
CA ILE A 196 -8.61 4.87 -8.16
C ILE A 196 -9.28 3.77 -7.32
N HIS A 197 -10.43 4.06 -6.70
CA HIS A 197 -11.19 3.08 -5.94
C HIS A 197 -11.66 1.91 -6.83
N ASP A 198 -12.27 2.22 -7.97
CA ASP A 198 -12.78 1.22 -8.90
C ASP A 198 -11.64 0.38 -9.50
N LEU A 199 -10.51 1.03 -9.80
CA LEU A 199 -9.28 0.35 -10.23
C LEU A 199 -8.75 -0.61 -9.15
N ASN A 200 -8.79 -0.22 -7.87
CA ASN A 200 -8.37 -1.07 -6.76
C ASN A 200 -9.27 -2.30 -6.60
N GLU A 201 -10.59 -2.16 -6.78
CA GLU A 201 -11.51 -3.29 -6.72
C GLU A 201 -11.28 -4.29 -7.85
N GLU A 202 -11.11 -3.81 -9.07
CA GLU A 202 -10.82 -4.66 -10.22
C GLU A 202 -9.47 -5.38 -10.04
N TYR A 203 -8.47 -4.63 -9.56
CA TYR A 203 -7.16 -5.17 -9.24
C TYR A 203 -7.22 -6.24 -8.15
N ALA A 204 -7.96 -6.03 -7.06
CA ALA A 204 -8.10 -7.00 -5.98
C ALA A 204 -8.71 -8.34 -6.45
N LYS A 205 -9.57 -8.33 -7.47
CA LYS A 205 -10.16 -9.55 -8.06
C LYS A 205 -9.13 -10.38 -8.83
N LYS A 206 -8.19 -9.71 -9.52
CA LYS A 206 -7.15 -10.33 -10.36
C LYS A 206 -5.88 -10.67 -9.58
N TYR A 207 -5.51 -9.83 -8.62
CA TYR A 207 -4.27 -9.94 -7.87
C TYR A 207 -4.47 -10.67 -6.53
N LYS A 208 -4.57 -11.99 -6.65
CA LYS A 208 -4.84 -12.91 -5.54
C LYS A 208 -3.94 -14.13 -5.61
N CYS A 209 -3.88 -14.86 -4.50
CA CYS A 209 -3.12 -16.09 -4.41
C CYS A 209 -3.51 -17.05 -5.55
N PRO A 210 -2.54 -17.56 -6.33
CA PRO A 210 -2.81 -18.43 -7.49
C PRO A 210 -3.32 -19.82 -7.08
N ASN A 211 -3.19 -20.20 -5.80
CA ASN A 211 -3.77 -21.42 -5.28
C ASN A 211 -5.31 -21.29 -5.27
N PRO A 212 -6.05 -22.14 -6.03
CA PRO A 212 -7.52 -22.08 -6.10
C PRO A 212 -8.20 -22.35 -4.75
N GLN A 213 -7.54 -23.05 -3.82
CA GLN A 213 -8.07 -23.27 -2.47
C GLN A 213 -7.88 -22.08 -1.53
N CYS A 214 -6.96 -21.16 -1.86
CA CYS A 214 -6.71 -19.97 -1.06
C CYS A 214 -7.49 -18.78 -1.62
N GLY A 215 -7.25 -18.42 -2.89
CA GLY A 215 -7.92 -17.33 -3.59
C GLY A 215 -7.85 -15.95 -2.92
N LYS A 216 -7.07 -15.78 -1.83
CA LYS A 216 -7.06 -14.53 -1.07
C LYS A 216 -6.35 -13.41 -1.82
N PRO A 217 -6.94 -12.22 -1.91
CA PRO A 217 -6.32 -11.06 -2.54
C PRO A 217 -5.07 -10.65 -1.75
N PHE A 218 -4.01 -10.27 -2.46
CA PHE A 218 -2.80 -9.74 -1.82
C PHE A 218 -2.99 -8.29 -1.35
N GLY A 219 -3.97 -7.57 -1.89
CA GLY A 219 -4.19 -6.15 -1.61
C GLY A 219 -3.08 -5.28 -2.20
N ASN A 220 -2.72 -4.19 -1.50
CA ASN A 220 -1.73 -3.21 -1.97
C ASN A 220 -0.27 -3.65 -1.76
N ILE A 221 0.01 -4.96 -1.82
CA ILE A 221 1.37 -5.49 -1.67
C ILE A 221 2.06 -5.50 -3.04
N PRO A 222 3.20 -4.79 -3.21
CA PRO A 222 3.94 -4.80 -4.46
C PRO A 222 4.39 -6.20 -4.87
N TYR A 223 4.41 -6.46 -6.19
CA TYR A 223 4.81 -7.76 -6.74
C TYR A 223 6.18 -8.21 -6.24
N ARG A 224 7.14 -7.29 -6.15
CA ARG A 224 8.50 -7.54 -5.65
C ARG A 224 8.50 -8.15 -4.26
N ASN A 225 7.57 -7.74 -3.39
CA ASN A 225 7.47 -8.27 -2.04
C ASN A 225 6.92 -9.70 -2.05
N ILE A 226 5.96 -10.00 -2.93
CA ILE A 226 5.40 -11.35 -3.07
C ILE A 226 6.43 -12.34 -3.61
N GLU A 227 7.18 -11.91 -4.63
CA GLU A 227 8.32 -12.64 -5.18
C GLU A 227 9.35 -12.95 -4.10
N TYR A 228 9.58 -11.99 -3.22
CA TYR A 228 10.50 -12.11 -2.11
C TYR A 228 10.06 -13.15 -1.05
N TYR A 229 8.76 -13.23 -0.72
CA TYR A 229 8.26 -14.14 0.31
C TYR A 229 8.30 -15.63 -0.07
N LYS A 230 8.42 -15.98 -1.37
CA LYS A 230 8.46 -17.36 -1.94
C LYS A 230 7.32 -18.32 -1.53
N GLN A 231 6.45 -17.92 -0.62
CA GLN A 231 5.31 -18.69 -0.14
C GLN A 231 4.13 -17.78 0.26
N CYS A 232 2.92 -18.32 0.21
CA CYS A 232 1.73 -17.62 0.66
C CYS A 232 1.62 -17.61 2.19
N ILE A 233 1.44 -16.44 2.80
CA ILE A 233 1.24 -16.29 4.25
C ILE A 233 -0.07 -16.93 4.72
N SER A 234 -1.09 -17.00 3.86
CA SER A 234 -2.42 -17.51 4.23
C SER A 234 -2.58 -19.01 4.09
N CYS A 235 -1.96 -19.63 3.08
CA CYS A 235 -2.15 -21.06 2.78
C CYS A 235 -0.85 -21.87 2.69
N GLY A 236 0.32 -21.23 2.80
CA GLY A 236 1.61 -21.91 2.76
C GLY A 236 2.03 -22.46 1.38
N CYS A 237 1.28 -22.21 0.30
CA CYS A 237 1.69 -22.66 -1.04
C CYS A 237 3.01 -21.99 -1.47
N LYS A 238 3.86 -22.73 -2.19
CA LYS A 238 5.12 -22.20 -2.71
C LYS A 238 4.93 -21.55 -4.07
N TYR A 239 5.73 -20.53 -4.32
CA TYR A 239 5.73 -19.79 -5.58
C TYR A 239 6.91 -20.17 -6.47
N THR A 240 6.65 -20.27 -7.78
CA THR A 240 7.68 -20.39 -8.83
C THR A 240 7.73 -19.16 -9.73
N HIS A 241 8.92 -18.89 -10.25
CA HIS A 241 9.22 -17.74 -11.10
C HIS A 241 9.24 -18.06 -12.57
#